data_AF-Q54FH4-F1
#
_entry.id   AF-Q54FH4-F1
#
_cell.length_a   1.000
_cell.length_b   1.000
_cell.length_c   1.000
_cell.angle_alpha   90.00
_cell.angle_beta   90.00
_cell.angle_gamma   90.00
#
_symmetry.space_group_name_H-M   'P 1'
#
loop_
_entity.id
_entity.type
_entity.pdbx_description
1 polymer ?
#
loop_
_entity_poly.entity_id
_entity_poly.type
_entity_poly.pdbx_seq_one_letter_code
_entity_poly.pdbx_strand_id
1 'polypeptide(L)'
;MISSVSTKLNSSKKLLNVVSYTTVANNANKNNNSKSIYNILRRKRDRQGLVNVEAFENGESTVFPRSRQGLDYDLNWTLNGYSITPSYSAYRNPRLPLLLQHSNGVTDKNNVLITSSSSQEPKNVVNFFLDETISSKNNKDSSKVISIADYKLVLEKVKQNISESTNIYVHDSAVGSCRDVESKIRFVTNDAVSSLFVKHLLPTTTPTQVNEFKHQLTVYCVPEFKFPSSSSSLPSSSFNIIDTKRGIAVIVGIQSTENIRNVISSISSNILMNTNQDALSLSADIYTSSEDASPVLIFNNDGFLLNKNFESGKVVSQGAIWSKNTLSRLYNSITYNFESIAQNQFDLIEKFVGSKKVNTTVPIKFETNSFKQPSSVVFIIKDNSGVIPAFSQLNSEQAQKYFVSGFVGDDVYQPFFIKEQNTTQNIQKAELFKNLIKDGGVNVYIINPSSFQKDAEVDKLLGSIMSGKVGKSTTSDVYTTLSPIQVSSATQPKNAEEIKKLAKSFESKLQKQVDSLLV
;
A
#
# COMPACT_ATOMS: atom_id res chain seq x y z
N MET A 1 -26.68 -2.92 44.43
CA MET A 1 -25.77 -2.19 45.34
C MET A 1 -24.79 -1.39 44.47
N ILE A 2 -24.74 -0.06 44.68
CA ILE A 2 -23.78 0.95 44.13
C ILE A 2 -23.89 1.17 42.60
N SER A 3 -24.87 1.92 42.08
CA SER A 3 -25.09 3.39 42.05
C SER A 3 -24.24 4.18 41.03
N SER A 4 -24.88 4.48 39.90
CA SER A 4 -24.56 5.48 38.88
C SER A 4 -24.52 6.91 39.43
N VAL A 5 -23.59 7.74 38.97
CA VAL A 5 -23.64 9.21 39.16
C VAL A 5 -23.60 9.90 37.80
N SER A 6 -24.75 10.44 37.44
CA SER A 6 -24.96 11.45 36.41
C SER A 6 -24.80 12.84 37.02
N THR A 7 -24.10 13.76 36.36
CA THR A 7 -24.21 15.20 36.62
C THR A 7 -24.24 15.97 35.30
N LYS A 8 -25.44 16.44 34.95
CA LYS A 8 -25.68 17.54 34.02
C LYS A 8 -25.30 18.85 34.72
N LEU A 9 -24.57 19.72 34.05
CA LEU A 9 -24.53 21.15 34.37
C LEU A 9 -24.58 21.96 33.08
N ASN A 10 -25.70 22.66 32.94
CA ASN A 10 -25.98 23.68 31.93
C ASN A 10 -25.62 25.06 32.52
N SER A 11 -25.51 26.06 31.64
CA SER A 11 -25.15 27.48 31.88
C SER A 11 -23.63 27.73 31.75
N SER A 12 -23.10 28.70 31.00
CA SER A 12 -23.62 30.03 30.66
C SER A 12 -22.89 30.59 29.43
N LYS A 13 -23.61 31.34 28.58
CA LYS A 13 -23.08 32.18 27.51
C LYS A 13 -22.07 33.20 28.08
N LYS A 14 -20.86 33.31 27.51
CA LYS A 14 -20.06 34.54 27.52
C LYS A 14 -18.98 34.54 26.43
N LEU A 15 -19.27 35.33 25.39
CA LEU A 15 -18.40 36.15 24.55
C LEU A 15 -16.87 35.91 24.67
N LEU A 16 -16.28 35.33 23.63
CA LEU A 16 -14.84 35.40 23.37
C LEU A 16 -14.54 36.70 22.62
N ASN A 17 -14.00 37.68 23.36
CA ASN A 17 -13.37 38.86 22.80
C ASN A 17 -12.05 38.46 22.12
N VAL A 18 -11.88 38.96 20.89
CA VAL A 18 -10.64 38.91 20.11
C VAL A 18 -9.58 39.74 20.84
N VAL A 19 -8.49 39.09 21.25
CA VAL A 19 -7.30 39.77 21.80
C VAL A 19 -6.30 39.95 20.66
N SER A 20 -6.17 41.19 20.19
CA SER A 20 -5.06 41.64 19.36
C SER A 20 -3.82 41.83 20.24
N TYR A 21 -2.75 41.09 19.96
CA TYR A 21 -1.46 41.29 20.62
C TYR A 21 -0.76 42.53 20.03
N THR A 22 -0.95 43.68 20.67
CA THR A 22 -0.03 44.82 20.56
C THR A 22 0.99 44.74 21.68
N THR A 23 2.23 44.38 21.33
CA THR A 23 3.39 44.49 22.22
C THR A 23 3.66 45.97 22.53
N VAL A 24 3.16 46.46 23.67
CA VAL A 24 3.60 47.71 24.27
C VAL A 24 4.65 47.36 25.32
N ALA A 25 5.92 47.57 24.97
CA ALA A 25 7.03 47.45 25.90
C ALA A 25 7.00 48.64 26.88
N ASN A 26 6.31 48.46 28.01
CA ASN A 26 6.46 49.29 29.19
C ASN A 26 7.79 48.94 29.86
N ASN A 27 8.82 49.76 29.67
CA ASN A 27 9.96 49.85 30.57
C ASN A 27 10.57 51.25 30.49
N ALA A 28 9.91 52.20 31.15
CA ALA A 28 10.50 53.48 31.51
C ALA A 28 11.28 53.31 32.82
N ASN A 29 12.52 52.82 32.73
CA ASN A 29 13.49 53.00 33.79
C ASN A 29 14.57 53.98 33.32
N LYS A 30 14.70 55.05 34.12
CA LYS A 30 15.57 56.20 33.93
C LYS A 30 17.05 55.76 33.95
N ASN A 31 17.87 56.57 33.26
CA ASN A 31 19.33 56.67 33.39
C ASN A 31 20.16 55.56 32.71
N ASN A 32 20.60 55.80 31.47
CA ASN A 32 22.03 55.94 31.19
C ASN A 32 22.31 56.38 29.75
N ASN A 33 23.12 57.43 29.65
CA ASN A 33 23.64 58.03 28.43
C ASN A 33 24.60 57.08 27.71
N SER A 34 24.08 56.29 26.78
CA SER A 34 24.83 55.94 25.57
C SER A 34 23.83 55.77 24.43
N LYS A 35 23.76 56.78 23.56
CA LYS A 35 23.01 56.63 22.31
C LYS A 35 23.72 55.55 21.52
N SER A 36 23.12 54.36 21.45
CA SER A 36 23.57 53.27 20.58
C SER A 36 23.97 53.84 19.22
N ILE A 37 25.14 53.44 18.71
CA ILE A 37 25.64 53.81 17.38
C ILE A 37 24.55 53.56 16.32
N TYR A 38 23.75 52.51 16.50
CA TYR A 38 22.59 52.20 15.66
C TYR A 38 21.55 53.33 15.62
N ASN A 39 21.21 53.91 16.77
CA ASN A 39 20.27 55.02 16.87
C ASN A 39 20.84 56.33 16.29
N ILE A 40 22.16 56.51 16.35
CA ILE A 40 22.84 57.66 15.73
C ILE A 40 22.84 57.52 14.20
N LEU A 41 23.19 56.33 13.68
CA LEU A 41 23.21 56.03 12.25
C LEU A 41 21.82 56.07 11.63
N ARG A 42 20.80 55.53 12.31
CA ARG A 42 19.40 55.59 11.89
C ARG A 42 18.91 57.04 11.75
N ARG A 43 19.14 57.88 12.76
CA ARG A 43 18.80 59.31 12.70
C ARG A 43 19.57 60.07 11.62
N LYS A 44 20.81 59.65 11.31
CA LYS A 44 21.60 60.24 10.23
C LYS A 44 21.01 59.89 8.86
N ARG A 45 20.53 58.66 8.67
CA ARG A 45 19.79 58.23 7.46
C ARG A 45 18.44 58.93 7.34
N ASP A 46 17.69 59.05 8.44
CA ASP A 46 16.41 59.79 8.48
C ASP A 46 16.60 61.27 8.07
N ARG A 47 17.65 61.93 8.59
CA ARG A 47 17.96 63.34 8.26
C ARG A 47 18.47 63.56 6.84
N GLN A 48 19.07 62.54 6.23
CA GLN A 48 19.59 62.60 4.86
C GLN A 48 18.54 62.24 3.80
N GLY A 49 17.28 61.98 4.20
CA GLY A 49 16.25 61.50 3.26
C GLY A 49 16.58 60.14 2.64
N LEU A 50 17.51 59.38 3.25
CA LEU A 50 17.97 58.06 2.78
C LEU A 50 17.12 56.92 3.34
N VAL A 51 15.98 57.27 3.93
CA VAL A 51 14.92 56.34 4.31
C VAL A 51 13.73 56.74 3.46
N ASN A 52 13.39 55.89 2.49
CA ASN A 52 12.07 55.93 1.87
C ASN A 52 11.07 55.54 2.95
N VAL A 53 10.62 56.53 3.74
CA VAL A 53 9.34 56.42 4.41
C VAL A 53 8.34 56.64 3.30
N GLU A 54 8.07 55.58 2.53
CA GLU A 54 6.81 55.53 1.81
C GLU A 54 5.74 55.85 2.85
N ALA A 55 4.99 56.93 2.60
CA ALA A 55 3.80 57.20 3.39
C ALA A 55 2.94 55.94 3.24
N PHE A 56 2.90 55.09 4.26
CA PHE A 56 1.95 53.99 4.31
C PHE A 56 0.56 54.64 4.29
N GLU A 57 0.02 54.81 3.09
CA GLU A 57 -1.38 55.18 2.87
C GLU A 57 -2.20 54.18 3.68
N ASN A 58 -2.94 54.68 4.67
CA ASN A 58 -3.89 53.94 5.52
C ASN A 58 -3.41 52.53 5.89
N GLY A 59 -2.57 52.40 6.93
CA GLY A 59 -2.03 51.13 7.41
C GLY A 59 -2.95 49.95 7.13
N GLU A 60 -2.65 49.22 6.05
CA GLU A 60 -3.48 48.14 5.56
C GLU A 60 -3.51 47.07 6.65
N SER A 61 -4.59 47.03 7.42
CA SER A 61 -4.83 45.93 8.33
C SER A 61 -5.15 44.71 7.46
N THR A 62 -4.14 43.91 7.16
CA THR A 62 -4.35 42.62 6.51
C THR A 62 -4.90 41.66 7.56
N VAL A 63 -6.19 41.32 7.45
CA VAL A 63 -6.78 40.25 8.28
C VAL A 63 -6.18 38.93 7.82
N PHE A 64 -5.36 38.31 8.68
CA PHE A 64 -4.88 36.96 8.41
C PHE A 64 -6.07 36.01 8.25
N PRO A 65 -6.16 35.26 7.15
CA PRO A 65 -7.34 34.46 6.84
C PRO A 65 -7.54 33.39 7.90
N ARG A 66 -8.73 33.26 8.48
CA ARG A 66 -8.97 32.22 9.48
C ARG A 66 -8.76 30.84 8.88
N SER A 67 -8.25 29.91 9.70
CA SER A 67 -8.18 28.51 9.30
C SER A 67 -9.58 28.01 8.90
N ARG A 68 -9.63 27.28 7.79
CA ARG A 68 -10.85 26.69 7.23
C ARG A 68 -10.50 25.39 6.52
N GLN A 69 -11.50 24.63 6.10
CA GLN A 69 -11.23 23.47 5.25
C GLN A 69 -10.52 23.92 3.95
N GLY A 70 -9.36 23.32 3.67
CA GLY A 70 -8.48 23.73 2.57
C GLY A 70 -7.41 24.76 2.97
N LEU A 71 -7.52 25.42 4.12
CA LEU A 71 -6.53 26.39 4.61
C LEU A 71 -6.20 26.08 6.07
N ASP A 72 -5.27 25.16 6.26
CA ASP A 72 -4.73 24.76 7.56
C ASP A 72 -3.25 25.17 7.62
N TYR A 73 -2.92 26.05 8.57
CA TYR A 73 -1.58 26.58 8.71
C TYR A 73 -0.55 25.51 9.06
N ASP A 74 -0.87 24.60 9.99
CA ASP A 74 0.06 23.56 10.41
C ASP A 74 0.38 22.61 9.26
N LEU A 75 -0.64 22.30 8.45
CA LEU A 75 -0.48 21.53 7.22
C LEU A 75 0.39 22.27 6.20
N ASN A 76 0.11 23.54 5.95
CA ASN A 76 0.84 24.33 4.96
C ASN A 76 2.32 24.48 5.37
N TRP A 77 2.61 24.73 6.64
CA TRP A 77 3.98 24.78 7.17
C TRP A 77 4.67 23.42 7.08
N THR A 78 3.95 22.33 7.39
CA THR A 78 4.47 20.97 7.23
C THR A 78 4.83 20.69 5.77
N LEU A 79 3.95 21.04 4.82
CA LEU A 79 4.18 20.88 3.38
C LEU A 79 5.36 21.70 2.87
N ASN A 80 5.54 22.93 3.38
CA ASN A 80 6.71 23.75 3.06
C ASN A 80 8.02 23.05 3.48
N GLY A 81 8.01 22.29 4.57
CA GLY A 81 9.14 21.43 4.97
C GLY A 81 9.48 20.32 3.95
N TYR A 82 8.53 19.92 3.11
CA TYR A 82 8.75 19.02 1.97
C TYR A 82 9.12 19.76 0.67
N SER A 83 9.30 21.08 0.71
CA SER A 83 9.41 21.92 -0.49
C SER A 83 8.15 21.88 -1.36
N ILE A 84 6.98 21.73 -0.72
CA ILE A 84 5.67 21.88 -1.37
C ILE A 84 5.00 23.12 -0.76
N THR A 85 4.74 24.13 -1.57
CA THR A 85 4.13 25.38 -1.12
C THR A 85 2.71 25.47 -1.68
N PRO A 86 1.67 25.17 -0.87
CA PRO A 86 0.29 25.24 -1.34
C PRO A 86 -0.07 26.66 -1.81
N SER A 87 -0.26 26.83 -3.11
CA SER A 87 -0.70 28.12 -3.67
C SER A 87 -2.19 28.39 -3.39
N TYR A 88 -2.96 27.32 -3.20
CA TYR A 88 -4.42 27.35 -3.05
C TYR A 88 -4.86 26.54 -1.83
N SER A 89 -5.57 25.42 -2.04
CA SER A 89 -6.16 24.64 -0.95
C SER A 89 -5.38 23.35 -0.69
N ALA A 90 -5.08 23.07 0.58
CA ALA A 90 -4.51 21.80 1.02
C ALA A 90 -5.44 21.12 2.02
N TYR A 91 -5.68 19.83 1.82
CA TYR A 91 -6.59 19.02 2.63
C TYR A 91 -5.84 17.85 3.25
N ARG A 92 -5.83 17.78 4.57
CA ARG A 92 -5.34 16.62 5.32
C ARG A 92 -6.48 15.64 5.60
N ASN A 93 -6.28 14.37 5.27
CA ASN A 93 -7.23 13.28 5.45
C ASN A 93 -8.68 13.66 5.05
N PRO A 94 -8.88 14.18 3.81
CA PRO A 94 -10.17 14.70 3.35
C PRO A 94 -11.32 13.68 3.52
N ARG A 95 -12.54 14.17 3.75
CA ARG A 95 -13.74 13.32 3.89
C ARG A 95 -14.19 12.78 2.53
N LEU A 96 -14.86 11.63 2.53
CA LEU A 96 -15.35 10.98 1.30
C LEU A 96 -16.22 11.90 0.42
N PRO A 97 -17.19 12.67 0.96
CA PRO A 97 -18.01 13.55 0.13
C PRO A 97 -17.21 14.65 -0.57
N LEU A 98 -16.16 15.19 0.08
CA LEU A 98 -15.29 16.20 -0.53
C LEU A 98 -14.52 15.59 -1.72
N LEU A 99 -13.94 14.41 -1.51
CA LEU A 99 -13.20 13.73 -2.58
C LEU A 99 -14.09 13.36 -3.75
N LEU A 100 -15.32 12.88 -3.47
CA LEU A 100 -16.30 12.61 -4.52
C LEU A 100 -16.66 13.87 -5.30
N GLN A 101 -16.91 15.00 -4.59
CA GLN A 101 -17.22 16.28 -5.23
C GLN A 101 -16.08 16.82 -6.08
N HIS A 102 -14.83 16.61 -5.65
CA HIS A 102 -13.64 17.07 -6.36
C HIS A 102 -13.19 16.10 -7.47
N SER A 103 -13.77 14.89 -7.53
CA SER A 103 -13.42 13.91 -8.54
C SER A 103 -14.10 14.21 -9.87
N ASN A 104 -13.38 14.02 -10.97
CA ASN A 104 -13.89 14.25 -12.33
C ASN A 104 -14.67 13.04 -12.89
N GLY A 105 -14.98 12.03 -12.07
CA GLY A 105 -15.63 10.79 -12.51
C GLY A 105 -17.16 10.90 -12.60
N VAL A 106 -17.79 9.92 -13.24
CA VAL A 106 -19.25 9.82 -13.34
C VAL A 106 -19.76 8.94 -12.21
N THR A 107 -20.78 9.38 -11.47
CA THR A 107 -21.41 8.56 -10.44
C THR A 107 -22.57 7.75 -11.00
N ASP A 108 -22.67 6.48 -10.60
CA ASP A 108 -23.89 5.68 -10.84
C ASP A 108 -24.99 5.99 -9.80
N LYS A 109 -26.18 5.39 -9.94
CA LYS A 109 -27.35 5.52 -9.05
C LYS A 109 -27.02 5.25 -7.57
N ASN A 110 -26.04 4.40 -7.30
CA ASN A 110 -25.58 4.07 -5.95
C ASN A 110 -24.47 5.02 -5.44
N ASN A 111 -24.19 6.14 -6.14
CA ASN A 111 -23.07 7.05 -5.84
C ASN A 111 -21.69 6.35 -5.83
N VAL A 112 -21.55 5.32 -6.67
CA VAL A 112 -20.29 4.66 -7.00
C VAL A 112 -19.57 5.51 -8.02
N LEU A 113 -18.29 5.82 -7.80
CA LEU A 113 -17.51 6.64 -8.70
C LEU A 113 -16.94 5.77 -9.84
N ILE A 114 -17.30 6.08 -11.07
CA ILE A 114 -16.76 5.47 -12.27
C ILE A 114 -15.76 6.42 -12.91
N THR A 115 -14.52 5.98 -13.05
CA THR A 115 -13.46 6.73 -13.73
C THR A 115 -13.01 5.96 -14.96
N SER A 116 -12.76 6.69 -16.05
CA SER A 116 -12.14 6.14 -17.26
C SER A 116 -10.65 6.45 -17.21
N SER A 117 -9.81 5.41 -17.13
CA SER A 117 -8.36 5.58 -17.23
C SER A 117 -7.91 5.40 -18.69
N SER A 118 -6.99 6.27 -19.12
CA SER A 118 -6.37 6.15 -20.44
C SER A 118 -5.67 4.80 -20.60
N SER A 119 -5.68 4.26 -21.82
CA SER A 119 -5.32 2.89 -22.24
C SER A 119 -3.92 2.37 -21.87
N GLN A 120 -3.12 3.08 -21.07
CA GLN A 120 -1.85 2.56 -20.60
C GLN A 120 -2.11 1.52 -19.52
N GLU A 121 -1.95 0.25 -19.90
CA GLU A 121 -1.90 -0.81 -18.89
C GLU A 121 -0.78 -0.50 -17.88
N PRO A 122 -1.00 -0.73 -16.58
CA PRO A 122 0.03 -0.50 -15.56
C PRO A 122 1.31 -1.30 -15.85
N LYS A 123 1.22 -2.37 -16.65
CA LYS A 123 2.36 -3.16 -17.13
C LYS A 123 3.36 -2.37 -17.98
N ASN A 124 2.93 -1.29 -18.62
CA ASN A 124 3.80 -0.44 -19.44
C ASN A 124 4.50 0.66 -18.64
N VAL A 125 4.21 0.78 -17.34
CA VAL A 125 4.85 1.75 -16.47
C VAL A 125 6.27 1.28 -16.15
N VAL A 126 7.25 2.16 -16.39
CA VAL A 126 8.64 1.87 -16.05
C VAL A 126 8.85 2.15 -14.58
N ASN A 127 9.32 1.15 -13.84
CA ASN A 127 9.77 1.31 -12.45
C ASN A 127 11.27 1.57 -12.42
N PHE A 128 11.66 2.75 -11.94
CA PHE A 128 13.04 3.13 -11.69
C PHE A 128 13.42 2.93 -10.23
N PHE A 129 14.66 2.53 -9.99
CA PHE A 129 15.21 2.28 -8.66
C PHE A 129 16.49 3.07 -8.46
N LEU A 130 16.74 3.52 -7.23
CA LEU A 130 18.04 4.12 -6.88
C LEU A 130 19.09 3.06 -6.53
N ASP A 131 18.64 1.87 -6.16
CA ASP A 131 19.50 0.75 -5.74
C ASP A 131 19.66 -0.23 -6.90
N GLU A 132 20.91 -0.40 -7.35
CA GLU A 132 21.29 -1.32 -8.41
C GLU A 132 20.90 -2.77 -8.10
N THR A 133 20.99 -3.18 -6.83
CA THR A 133 20.66 -4.55 -6.39
C THR A 133 19.16 -4.84 -6.51
N ILE A 134 18.32 -3.82 -6.33
CA ILE A 134 16.87 -3.95 -6.46
C ILE A 134 16.47 -3.90 -7.94
N SER A 135 17.14 -3.05 -8.73
CA SER A 135 16.90 -3.00 -10.19
C SER A 135 17.21 -4.34 -10.86
N SER A 136 18.37 -4.94 -10.53
CA SER A 136 18.80 -6.21 -11.12
C SER A 136 17.86 -7.37 -10.76
N LYS A 137 17.36 -7.42 -9.52
CA LYS A 137 16.38 -8.42 -9.07
C LYS A 137 15.07 -8.37 -9.86
N ASN A 138 14.56 -7.18 -10.14
CA ASN A 138 13.22 -7.03 -10.73
C ASN A 138 13.23 -7.09 -12.26
N ASN A 139 14.23 -6.48 -12.91
CA ASN A 139 14.21 -6.28 -14.36
C ASN A 139 15.30 -7.03 -15.11
N LYS A 140 16.24 -7.67 -14.39
CA LYS A 140 17.48 -8.25 -14.97
C LYS A 140 18.28 -7.25 -15.84
N ASP A 141 17.98 -5.95 -15.70
CA ASP A 141 18.51 -4.88 -16.51
C ASP A 141 18.86 -3.69 -15.61
N SER A 142 20.08 -3.19 -15.77
CA SER A 142 20.61 -2.01 -15.08
C SER A 142 20.08 -0.70 -15.68
N SER A 143 19.43 -0.71 -16.85
CA SER A 143 18.87 0.48 -17.52
C SER A 143 17.81 1.23 -16.68
N LYS A 144 17.24 0.58 -15.68
CA LYS A 144 16.20 1.13 -14.79
C LYS A 144 16.76 1.69 -13.49
N VAL A 145 18.09 1.83 -13.37
CA VAL A 145 18.72 2.55 -12.27
C VAL A 145 18.69 4.05 -12.58
N ILE A 146 18.10 4.86 -11.69
CA ILE A 146 18.04 6.31 -11.85
C ILE A 146 19.24 6.99 -11.18
N SER A 147 19.83 7.96 -11.84
CA SER A 147 20.89 8.78 -11.25
C SER A 147 20.33 9.64 -10.10
N ILE A 148 21.16 9.92 -9.09
CA ILE A 148 20.75 10.79 -7.98
C ILE A 148 20.39 12.21 -8.47
N ALA A 149 21.04 12.68 -9.53
CA ALA A 149 20.77 13.98 -10.13
C ALA A 149 19.37 14.00 -10.80
N ASP A 150 19.07 13.00 -11.62
CA ASP A 150 17.76 12.87 -12.28
C ASP A 150 16.65 12.68 -11.24
N TYR A 151 16.88 11.86 -10.20
CA TYR A 151 15.94 11.67 -9.11
C TYR A 151 15.59 12.99 -8.41
N LYS A 152 16.60 13.81 -8.06
CA LYS A 152 16.37 15.12 -7.44
C LYS A 152 15.57 16.05 -8.34
N LEU A 153 15.94 16.12 -9.62
CA LEU A 153 15.26 16.95 -10.61
C LEU A 153 13.79 16.54 -10.77
N VAL A 154 13.51 15.23 -10.88
CA VAL A 154 12.15 14.73 -10.97
C VAL A 154 11.35 15.09 -9.72
N LEU A 155 11.93 14.86 -8.54
CA LEU A 155 11.28 15.13 -7.27
C LEU A 155 10.95 16.61 -7.10
N GLU A 156 11.86 17.52 -7.48
CA GLU A 156 11.63 18.97 -7.48
C GLU A 156 10.46 19.34 -8.39
N LYS A 157 10.44 18.85 -9.64
CA LYS A 157 9.36 19.14 -10.60
C LYS A 157 8.00 18.60 -10.16
N VAL A 158 7.96 17.40 -9.60
CA VAL A 158 6.73 16.79 -9.08
C VAL A 158 6.19 17.63 -7.91
N LYS A 159 7.07 18.03 -6.98
CA LYS A 159 6.68 18.89 -5.85
C LYS A 159 6.22 20.28 -6.30
N GLN A 160 6.86 20.85 -7.30
CA GLN A 160 6.43 22.11 -7.91
C GLN A 160 5.05 21.96 -8.54
N ASN A 161 4.80 20.90 -9.33
CA ASN A 161 3.49 20.64 -9.91
C ASN A 161 2.39 20.49 -8.85
N ILE A 162 2.67 19.80 -7.74
CA ILE A 162 1.75 19.71 -6.60
C ILE A 162 1.50 21.10 -6.00
N SER A 163 2.54 21.92 -5.83
CA SER A 163 2.47 23.26 -5.23
C SER A 163 1.60 24.24 -6.04
N GLU A 164 1.67 24.15 -7.37
CA GLU A 164 0.90 24.97 -8.31
C GLU A 164 -0.56 24.49 -8.48
N SER A 165 -0.88 23.28 -8.01
CA SER A 165 -2.21 22.70 -8.13
C SER A 165 -3.24 23.42 -7.25
N THR A 166 -4.49 23.49 -7.73
CA THR A 166 -5.60 24.13 -7.02
C THR A 166 -5.97 23.42 -5.72
N ASN A 167 -5.85 22.09 -5.71
CA ASN A 167 -6.14 21.25 -4.57
C ASN A 167 -4.98 20.27 -4.34
N ILE A 168 -4.49 20.23 -3.10
CA ILE A 168 -3.51 19.26 -2.62
C ILE A 168 -4.19 18.37 -1.58
N TYR A 169 -4.06 17.06 -1.74
CA TYR A 169 -4.58 16.07 -0.81
C TYR A 169 -3.42 15.35 -0.12
N VAL A 170 -3.45 15.36 1.20
CA VAL A 170 -2.47 14.70 2.06
C VAL A 170 -3.18 13.64 2.86
N HIS A 171 -2.78 12.39 2.69
CA HIS A 171 -3.26 11.25 3.47
C HIS A 171 -2.18 10.75 4.42
N ASP A 172 -2.42 10.97 5.71
CA ASP A 172 -1.64 10.42 6.81
C ASP A 172 -2.33 9.12 7.28
N SER A 173 -1.71 7.98 6.99
CA SER A 173 -2.28 6.65 7.18
C SER A 173 -1.20 5.63 7.57
N ALA A 174 -1.54 4.34 7.61
CA ALA A 174 -0.59 3.24 7.79
C ALA A 174 -0.73 2.21 6.66
N VAL A 175 0.33 1.43 6.46
CA VAL A 175 0.33 0.17 5.73
C VAL A 175 0.42 -0.94 6.77
N GLY A 176 -0.57 -1.84 6.79
CA GLY A 176 -0.81 -2.77 7.89
C GLY A 176 -1.92 -2.31 8.83
N SER A 177 -2.89 -3.19 9.12
CA SER A 177 -4.05 -2.86 9.96
C SER A 177 -3.77 -2.98 11.47
N CYS A 178 -2.72 -3.71 11.87
CA CYS A 178 -2.36 -3.92 13.27
C CYS A 178 -1.31 -2.91 13.73
N ARG A 179 -1.60 -2.18 14.81
CA ARG A 179 -0.73 -1.11 15.33
C ARG A 179 0.65 -1.58 15.77
N ASP A 180 0.78 -2.84 16.16
CA ASP A 180 2.06 -3.42 16.58
C ASP A 180 2.99 -3.65 15.39
N VAL A 181 2.42 -3.83 14.19
CA VAL A 181 3.12 -4.18 12.96
C VAL A 181 2.58 -3.36 11.79
N GLU A 182 2.69 -2.04 11.89
CA GLU A 182 2.30 -1.08 10.86
C GLU A 182 3.48 -0.21 10.41
N SER A 183 3.46 0.25 9.15
CA SER A 183 4.37 1.28 8.65
C SER A 183 3.57 2.52 8.29
N LYS A 184 3.81 3.62 9.01
CA LYS A 184 3.11 4.89 8.77
C LYS A 184 3.53 5.52 7.45
N ILE A 185 2.55 6.01 6.70
CA ILE A 185 2.70 6.55 5.35
C ILE A 185 2.03 7.93 5.24
N ARG A 186 2.74 8.85 4.58
CA ARG A 186 2.21 10.11 4.09
C ARG A 186 2.11 10.08 2.57
N PHE A 187 0.88 10.05 2.06
CA PHE A 187 0.60 10.09 0.63
C PHE A 187 0.19 11.51 0.23
N VAL A 188 0.88 12.11 -0.73
CA VAL A 188 0.62 13.47 -1.22
C VAL A 188 0.29 13.42 -2.70
N THR A 189 -0.88 13.96 -3.06
CA THR A 189 -1.34 13.98 -4.46
C THR A 189 -2.15 15.25 -4.75
N ASN A 190 -2.20 15.64 -6.01
CA ASN A 190 -3.12 16.66 -6.53
C ASN A 190 -4.38 16.05 -7.18
N ASP A 191 -4.48 14.72 -7.27
CA ASP A 191 -5.64 14.03 -7.84
C ASP A 191 -6.62 13.55 -6.76
N ALA A 192 -7.88 13.96 -6.88
CA ALA A 192 -8.95 13.59 -5.97
C ALA A 192 -9.29 12.09 -6.06
N VAL A 193 -9.19 11.48 -7.24
CA VAL A 193 -9.50 10.05 -7.44
C VAL A 193 -8.44 9.19 -6.75
N SER A 194 -7.16 9.49 -6.94
CA SER A 194 -6.05 8.84 -6.24
C SER A 194 -6.16 9.00 -4.73
N SER A 195 -6.55 10.20 -4.27
CA SER A 195 -6.80 10.44 -2.84
C SER A 195 -7.97 9.59 -2.31
N LEU A 196 -9.07 9.47 -3.08
CA LEU A 196 -10.22 8.63 -2.72
C LEU A 196 -9.83 7.16 -2.61
N PHE A 197 -9.08 6.67 -3.61
CA PHE A 197 -8.55 5.31 -3.62
C PHE A 197 -7.70 5.02 -2.38
N VAL A 198 -6.72 5.89 -2.08
CA VAL A 198 -5.83 5.72 -0.93
C VAL A 198 -6.60 5.75 0.39
N LYS A 199 -7.64 6.60 0.49
CA LYS A 199 -8.53 6.64 1.66
C LYS A 199 -9.29 5.33 1.88
N HIS A 200 -9.66 4.63 0.81
CA HIS A 200 -10.31 3.32 0.88
C HIS A 200 -9.30 2.19 1.16
N LEU A 201 -8.11 2.30 0.58
CA LEU A 201 -7.06 1.28 0.64
C LEU A 201 -6.39 1.22 2.02
N LEU A 202 -5.95 2.36 2.55
CA LEU A 202 -5.06 2.40 3.70
C LEU A 202 -5.79 2.39 5.04
N PRO A 203 -5.32 1.60 6.02
CA PRO A 203 -5.73 1.69 7.41
C PRO A 203 -5.56 3.08 8.02
N THR A 204 -6.57 3.52 8.77
CA THR A 204 -6.54 4.79 9.50
C THR A 204 -5.67 4.67 10.74
N THR A 205 -4.78 5.65 10.95
CA THR A 205 -3.96 5.74 12.16
C THR A 205 -4.66 6.51 13.27
N THR A 206 -4.11 6.45 14.49
CA THR A 206 -4.54 7.32 15.59
C THR A 206 -4.48 8.80 15.19
N PRO A 207 -5.57 9.58 15.36
CA PRO A 207 -5.56 11.01 15.09
C PRO A 207 -4.48 11.71 15.91
N THR A 208 -3.58 12.40 15.23
CA THR A 208 -2.47 13.19 15.80
C THR A 208 -2.44 14.55 15.14
N GLN A 209 -1.79 15.53 15.78
CA GLN A 209 -1.54 16.83 15.12
C GLN A 209 -0.64 16.63 13.89
N VAL A 210 -0.71 17.56 12.93
CA VAL A 210 0.03 17.42 11.67
C VAL A 210 1.54 17.30 11.89
N ASN A 211 2.04 18.10 12.84
CA ASN A 211 3.47 18.19 13.18
C ASN A 211 3.95 16.99 14.00
N GLU A 212 3.04 16.26 14.64
CA GLU A 212 3.34 15.09 15.48
C GLU A 212 3.29 13.77 14.68
N PHE A 213 2.73 13.77 13.48
CA PHE A 213 2.59 12.59 12.65
C PHE A 213 3.96 12.18 12.07
N LYS A 214 4.66 11.31 12.80
CA LYS A 214 5.89 10.66 12.35
C LYS A 214 5.57 9.49 11.44
N HIS A 215 6.15 9.50 10.24
CA HIS A 215 5.98 8.45 9.23
C HIS A 215 7.33 7.99 8.68
N GLN A 216 7.34 6.79 8.11
CA GLN A 216 8.51 6.17 7.49
C GLN A 216 8.40 6.16 5.96
N LEU A 217 7.17 6.19 5.45
CA LEU A 217 6.86 6.10 4.03
C LEU A 217 6.31 7.43 3.52
N THR A 218 6.80 7.89 2.38
CA THR A 218 6.27 9.07 1.69
C THR A 218 6.03 8.74 0.22
N VAL A 219 4.83 9.06 -0.28
CA VAL A 219 4.49 8.84 -1.69
C VAL A 219 4.01 10.14 -2.30
N TYR A 220 4.61 10.53 -3.42
CA TYR A 220 4.16 11.64 -4.25
C TYR A 220 3.49 11.10 -5.51
N CYS A 221 2.21 11.42 -5.72
CA CYS A 221 1.45 10.89 -6.85
C CYS A 221 0.86 12.04 -7.68
N VAL A 222 1.30 12.14 -8.93
CA VAL A 222 0.87 13.14 -9.91
C VAL A 222 0.44 12.44 -11.21
N PRO A 223 -0.74 11.82 -11.23
CA PRO A 223 -1.14 10.94 -12.33
C PRO A 223 -1.35 11.69 -13.66
N GLU A 224 -1.80 12.94 -13.61
CA GLU A 224 -2.04 13.77 -14.82
C GLU A 224 -0.79 14.53 -15.29
N PHE A 225 0.30 14.52 -14.51
CA PHE A 225 1.50 15.28 -14.83
C PHE A 225 2.28 14.61 -15.96
N LYS A 226 2.40 15.33 -17.09
CA LYS A 226 3.27 14.94 -18.20
C LYS A 226 4.68 15.45 -17.95
N PHE A 227 5.59 14.54 -17.64
CA PHE A 227 6.97 14.91 -17.38
C PHE A 227 7.64 15.45 -18.66
N PRO A 228 8.28 16.63 -18.63
CA PRO A 228 8.95 17.17 -19.82
C PRO A 228 10.22 16.38 -20.14
N SER A 229 10.19 15.62 -21.24
CA SER A 229 11.27 14.74 -21.70
C SER A 229 12.59 15.46 -21.98
N SER A 230 12.55 16.77 -22.26
CA SER A 230 13.75 17.57 -22.54
C SER A 230 14.70 17.74 -21.35
N SER A 231 14.25 17.41 -20.14
CA SER A 231 14.93 17.80 -18.91
C SER A 231 15.56 16.67 -18.11
N SER A 232 15.27 15.42 -18.47
CA SER A 232 15.86 14.26 -17.82
C SER A 232 16.12 13.18 -18.86
N SER A 233 17.03 12.27 -18.52
CA SER A 233 17.34 11.07 -19.30
C SER A 233 16.18 10.05 -19.34
N LEU A 234 15.02 10.37 -18.77
CA LEU A 234 13.93 9.41 -18.57
C LEU A 234 13.15 9.18 -19.89
N PRO A 235 13.08 7.94 -20.38
CA PRO A 235 12.52 7.63 -21.69
C PRO A 235 10.98 7.62 -21.75
N SER A 236 10.29 7.55 -20.60
CA SER A 236 8.84 7.33 -20.53
C SER A 236 8.09 8.57 -20.05
N SER A 237 6.91 8.80 -20.61
CA SER A 237 5.94 9.79 -20.09
C SER A 237 5.41 9.43 -18.71
N SER A 238 5.37 8.11 -18.42
CA SER A 238 4.70 7.53 -17.25
C SER A 238 5.65 6.55 -16.58
N PHE A 239 5.97 6.80 -15.32
CA PHE A 239 6.97 6.02 -14.60
C PHE A 239 6.77 6.13 -13.09
N ASN A 240 7.34 5.17 -12.38
CA ASN A 240 7.47 5.20 -10.93
C ASN A 240 8.95 5.29 -10.54
N ILE A 241 9.27 6.01 -9.47
CA ILE A 241 10.58 5.95 -8.81
C ILE A 241 10.38 5.35 -7.43
N ILE A 242 11.16 4.34 -7.09
CA ILE A 242 11.07 3.60 -5.82
C ILE A 242 12.41 3.73 -5.08
N ASP A 243 12.42 4.55 -4.01
CA ASP A 243 13.53 4.72 -3.08
C ASP A 243 13.24 3.94 -1.79
N THR A 244 13.63 2.67 -1.78
CA THR A 244 13.38 1.73 -0.68
C THR A 244 14.21 2.04 0.56
N LYS A 245 15.35 2.73 0.40
CA LYS A 245 16.24 3.10 1.50
C LYS A 245 15.66 4.24 2.33
N ARG A 246 15.04 5.23 1.66
CA ARG A 246 14.39 6.37 2.34
C ARG A 246 12.90 6.18 2.56
N GLY A 247 12.29 5.15 1.96
CA GLY A 247 10.85 4.95 2.00
C GLY A 247 10.07 5.94 1.15
N ILE A 248 10.68 6.44 0.07
CA ILE A 248 10.06 7.45 -0.80
C ILE A 248 9.66 6.80 -2.12
N ALA A 249 8.45 7.08 -2.60
CA ALA A 249 8.07 6.76 -3.97
C ALA A 249 7.49 7.97 -4.70
N VAL A 250 7.68 7.98 -6.01
CA VAL A 250 7.13 9.00 -6.92
C VAL A 250 6.37 8.27 -8.03
N ILE A 251 5.12 8.63 -8.27
CA ILE A 251 4.25 8.08 -9.32
C ILE A 251 3.88 9.23 -10.26
N VAL A 252 4.22 9.09 -11.54
CA VAL A 252 4.06 10.15 -12.55
C VAL A 252 3.36 9.62 -13.79
N GLY A 253 2.41 10.40 -14.33
CA GLY A 253 1.86 10.22 -15.68
C GLY A 253 0.88 9.05 -15.85
N ILE A 254 0.51 8.35 -14.78
CA ILE A 254 -0.48 7.27 -14.83
C ILE A 254 -1.48 7.37 -13.68
N GLN A 255 -2.77 7.37 -14.04
CA GLN A 255 -3.87 7.15 -13.11
C GLN A 255 -4.19 5.66 -13.07
N SER A 256 -3.67 4.95 -12.07
CA SER A 256 -3.97 3.53 -11.89
C SER A 256 -3.99 3.13 -10.42
N THR A 257 -5.13 2.62 -9.96
CA THR A 257 -5.32 2.13 -8.59
C THR A 257 -4.38 0.96 -8.28
N GLU A 258 -4.24 0.04 -9.23
CA GLU A 258 -3.35 -1.11 -9.15
C GLU A 258 -1.88 -0.67 -9.04
N ASN A 259 -1.45 0.30 -9.84
CA ASN A 259 -0.08 0.83 -9.78
C ASN A 259 0.21 1.47 -8.42
N ILE A 260 -0.70 2.31 -7.91
CA ILE A 260 -0.56 2.95 -6.59
C ILE A 260 -0.41 1.89 -5.49
N ARG A 261 -1.27 0.87 -5.48
CA ARG A 261 -1.21 -0.24 -4.51
C ARG A 261 0.14 -0.96 -4.58
N ASN A 262 0.56 -1.34 -5.78
CA ASN A 262 1.80 -2.10 -6.00
C ASN A 262 3.04 -1.29 -5.55
N VAL A 263 3.08 0.01 -5.86
CA VAL A 263 4.18 0.91 -5.42
C VAL A 263 4.20 1.02 -3.90
N ILE A 264 3.06 1.23 -3.25
CA ILE A 264 2.96 1.29 -1.78
C ILE A 264 3.47 -0.02 -1.15
N SER A 265 3.03 -1.18 -1.66
CA SER A 265 3.49 -2.50 -1.20
C SER A 265 5.00 -2.69 -1.37
N SER A 266 5.55 -2.18 -2.48
CA SER A 266 6.97 -2.29 -2.82
C SER A 266 7.84 -1.49 -1.83
N ILE A 267 7.47 -0.27 -1.48
CA ILE A 267 8.23 0.53 -0.50
C ILE A 267 8.01 0.04 0.93
N SER A 268 6.80 -0.41 1.28
CA SER A 268 6.47 -0.80 2.65
C SER A 268 7.14 -2.11 3.06
N SER A 269 7.25 -3.07 2.14
CA SER A 269 7.79 -4.40 2.45
C SER A 269 9.22 -4.37 2.99
N ASN A 270 10.12 -3.61 2.37
CA ASN A 270 11.49 -3.45 2.86
C ASN A 270 11.55 -2.76 4.22
N ILE A 271 10.77 -1.70 4.41
CA ILE A 271 10.76 -0.95 5.68
C ILE A 271 10.18 -1.81 6.81
N LEU A 272 9.08 -2.51 6.55
CA LEU A 272 8.44 -3.40 7.52
C LEU A 272 9.43 -4.46 8.03
N MET A 273 10.15 -5.11 7.12
CA MET A 273 11.11 -6.17 7.45
C MET A 273 12.32 -5.61 8.24
N ASN A 274 12.75 -4.38 7.94
CA ASN A 274 13.84 -3.72 8.67
C ASN A 274 13.42 -3.23 10.06
N THR A 275 12.17 -2.79 10.22
CA THR A 275 11.65 -2.29 11.49
C THR A 275 11.19 -3.40 12.42
N ASN A 276 10.61 -4.46 11.85
CA ASN A 276 10.02 -5.59 12.56
C ASN A 276 10.65 -6.87 12.01
N GLN A 277 11.74 -7.31 12.63
CA GLN A 277 12.54 -8.46 12.16
C GLN A 277 11.75 -9.77 12.11
N ASP A 278 10.64 -9.87 12.85
CA ASP A 278 9.78 -11.05 12.91
C ASP A 278 8.55 -10.95 12.00
N ALA A 279 8.40 -9.89 11.21
CA ALA A 279 7.22 -9.63 10.40
C ALA A 279 7.49 -9.70 8.90
N LEU A 280 6.59 -10.37 8.17
CA LEU A 280 6.67 -10.55 6.74
C LEU A 280 5.47 -9.96 6.02
N SER A 281 5.73 -9.08 5.05
CA SER A 281 4.72 -8.67 4.08
C SER A 281 4.61 -9.73 2.98
N LEU A 282 3.41 -10.30 2.83
CA LEU A 282 3.06 -11.33 1.87
C LEU A 282 1.99 -10.80 0.93
N SER A 283 2.06 -11.18 -0.35
CA SER A 283 0.99 -10.94 -1.33
C SER A 283 -0.14 -12.00 -1.24
N ALA A 284 -0.17 -12.78 -0.15
CA ALA A 284 -1.18 -13.81 0.12
C ALA A 284 -2.50 -13.19 0.57
N ASP A 285 -3.59 -13.84 0.20
CA ASP A 285 -4.94 -13.52 0.65
C ASP A 285 -5.18 -14.12 2.04
N ILE A 286 -5.88 -13.38 2.90
CA ILE A 286 -6.39 -13.91 4.18
C ILE A 286 -7.79 -14.47 3.93
N TYR A 287 -7.99 -15.76 4.18
CA TYR A 287 -9.27 -16.45 4.01
C TYR A 287 -9.80 -16.93 5.35
N THR A 288 -11.05 -16.59 5.68
CA THR A 288 -11.66 -16.99 6.95
C THR A 288 -13.17 -17.18 6.83
N SER A 289 -13.75 -18.05 7.68
CA SER A 289 -15.20 -18.24 7.82
C SER A 289 -15.82 -17.19 8.73
N SER A 290 -15.14 -16.84 9.82
CA SER A 290 -15.60 -15.91 10.84
C SER A 290 -14.45 -15.09 11.41
N GLU A 291 -14.76 -14.07 12.20
CA GLU A 291 -13.74 -13.19 12.80
C GLU A 291 -12.91 -13.90 13.89
N ASP A 292 -13.49 -14.91 14.57
CA ASP A 292 -12.84 -15.64 15.65
C ASP A 292 -12.07 -16.90 15.20
N ALA A 293 -12.31 -17.36 13.97
CA ALA A 293 -11.65 -18.53 13.41
C ALA A 293 -10.17 -18.25 13.10
N SER A 294 -9.33 -19.29 13.21
CA SER A 294 -7.96 -19.21 12.71
C SER A 294 -7.98 -19.16 11.18
N PRO A 295 -7.46 -18.07 10.58
CA PRO A 295 -7.53 -17.89 9.14
C PRO A 295 -6.61 -18.86 8.40
N VAL A 296 -6.83 -19.00 7.10
CA VAL A 296 -5.93 -19.68 6.17
C VAL A 296 -5.26 -18.63 5.30
N LEU A 297 -3.93 -18.71 5.18
CA LEU A 297 -3.17 -17.87 4.25
C LEU A 297 -3.12 -18.53 2.88
N ILE A 298 -3.60 -17.82 1.86
CA ILE A 298 -3.73 -18.39 0.52
C ILE A 298 -2.87 -17.62 -0.48
N PHE A 299 -1.91 -18.31 -1.06
CA PHE A 299 -1.12 -17.80 -2.18
C PHE A 299 -1.82 -18.17 -3.48
N ASN A 300 -2.28 -17.16 -4.22
CA ASN A 300 -2.84 -17.30 -5.57
C ASN A 300 -2.28 -16.19 -6.48
N ASN A 301 -2.17 -16.48 -7.76
CA ASN A 301 -1.69 -15.47 -8.73
C ASN A 301 -2.86 -14.63 -9.27
N ASP A 302 -3.90 -15.31 -9.73
CA ASP A 302 -5.04 -14.75 -10.45
C ASP A 302 -6.14 -14.18 -9.56
N GLY A 303 -6.00 -14.31 -8.23
CA GLY A 303 -7.09 -14.01 -7.32
C GLY A 303 -8.25 -14.98 -7.49
N PHE A 304 -7.98 -16.27 -7.73
CA PHE A 304 -8.98 -17.32 -7.96
C PHE A 304 -10.19 -17.30 -7.01
N LEU A 305 -9.96 -16.93 -5.75
CA LEU A 305 -10.98 -16.87 -4.71
C LEU A 305 -11.79 -15.57 -4.72
N LEU A 306 -11.25 -14.52 -5.35
CA LEU A 306 -11.95 -13.26 -5.52
C LEU A 306 -13.16 -13.51 -6.44
N ASN A 307 -14.35 -13.13 -5.96
CA ASN A 307 -15.67 -13.34 -6.59
C ASN A 307 -16.30 -14.72 -6.38
N LYS A 308 -15.66 -15.62 -5.64
CA LYS A 308 -16.26 -16.91 -5.32
C LYS A 308 -17.10 -16.78 -4.05
N ASN A 309 -18.38 -17.09 -4.16
CA ASN A 309 -19.28 -17.19 -3.02
C ASN A 309 -19.17 -18.58 -2.41
N PHE A 310 -18.00 -18.88 -1.86
CA PHE A 310 -17.71 -20.14 -1.18
C PHE A 310 -18.38 -20.18 0.19
N GLU A 311 -18.88 -21.35 0.56
CA GLU A 311 -19.54 -21.55 1.86
C GLU A 311 -18.50 -21.71 2.98
N SER A 312 -17.29 -22.20 2.67
CA SER A 312 -16.24 -22.39 3.68
C SER A 312 -15.71 -21.08 4.25
N GLY A 313 -15.80 -19.97 3.53
CA GLY A 313 -15.30 -18.68 3.98
C GLY A 313 -15.21 -17.63 2.88
N LYS A 314 -14.55 -16.52 3.20
CA LYS A 314 -14.37 -15.38 2.31
C LYS A 314 -12.97 -14.80 2.43
N VAL A 315 -12.52 -14.16 1.35
CA VAL A 315 -11.29 -13.36 1.37
C VAL A 315 -11.55 -12.05 2.11
N VAL A 316 -10.74 -11.75 3.12
CA VAL A 316 -10.88 -10.54 3.97
C VAL A 316 -9.73 -9.55 3.78
N SER A 317 -8.68 -9.94 3.06
CA SER A 317 -7.58 -9.06 2.68
C SER A 317 -6.82 -9.58 1.47
N GLN A 318 -6.40 -8.66 0.60
CA GLN A 318 -5.40 -8.90 -0.44
C GLN A 318 -4.04 -8.42 0.06
N GLY A 319 -3.19 -9.37 0.42
CA GLY A 319 -1.93 -9.11 1.09
C GLY A 319 -2.07 -9.18 2.61
N ALA A 320 -1.08 -9.79 3.24
CA ALA A 320 -1.05 -10.04 4.67
C ALA A 320 0.29 -9.64 5.27
N ILE A 321 0.27 -9.19 6.52
CA ILE A 321 1.46 -9.05 7.34
C ILE A 321 1.42 -10.18 8.36
N TRP A 322 2.34 -11.13 8.23
CA TRP A 322 2.46 -12.28 9.12
C TRP A 322 3.66 -12.09 10.04
N SER A 323 3.40 -11.99 11.34
CA SER A 323 4.40 -12.02 12.40
C SER A 323 4.24 -13.25 13.28
N LYS A 324 5.25 -13.52 14.12
CA LYS A 324 5.22 -14.61 15.10
C LYS A 324 4.00 -14.58 16.02
N ASN A 325 3.47 -13.39 16.32
CA ASN A 325 2.37 -13.21 17.28
C ASN A 325 1.03 -12.87 16.60
N THR A 326 1.07 -12.17 15.47
CA THR A 326 -0.13 -11.63 14.83
C THR A 326 -0.16 -11.91 13.33
N LEU A 327 -1.37 -12.12 12.81
CA LEU A 327 -1.64 -12.00 11.37
C LEU A 327 -2.52 -10.77 11.15
N SER A 328 -2.15 -9.89 10.23
CA SER A 328 -2.93 -8.68 9.97
C SER A 328 -3.07 -8.40 8.48
N ARG A 329 -4.08 -7.59 8.14
CA ARG A 329 -4.35 -7.18 6.77
C ARG A 329 -3.32 -6.16 6.33
N LEU A 330 -2.88 -6.25 5.09
CA LEU A 330 -2.02 -5.20 4.52
C LEU A 330 -2.83 -3.92 4.24
N TYR A 331 -4.05 -4.11 3.71
CA TYR A 331 -4.98 -3.06 3.29
C TYR A 331 -6.40 -3.29 3.81
N ASN A 332 -7.17 -2.22 3.89
CA ASN A 332 -8.58 -2.23 4.32
C ASN A 332 -9.58 -2.36 3.16
N SER A 333 -9.11 -2.51 1.91
CA SER A 333 -9.97 -2.75 0.74
C SER A 333 -9.54 -4.00 -0.03
N ILE A 334 -10.46 -4.49 -0.88
CA ILE A 334 -10.18 -5.50 -1.89
C ILE A 334 -10.40 -4.87 -3.27
N THR A 335 -9.49 -5.17 -4.19
CA THR A 335 -9.58 -4.77 -5.59
C THR A 335 -9.90 -5.99 -6.46
N TYR A 336 -11.04 -5.92 -7.15
CA TYR A 336 -11.50 -6.94 -8.08
C TYR A 336 -11.19 -6.52 -9.50
N ASN A 337 -10.75 -7.44 -10.36
CA ASN A 337 -10.48 -7.14 -11.77
C ASN A 337 -11.71 -7.37 -12.68
N PHE A 338 -12.92 -7.20 -12.14
CA PHE A 338 -14.20 -7.49 -12.80
C PHE A 338 -15.25 -6.38 -12.55
N GLU A 339 -16.25 -6.30 -13.44
CA GLU A 339 -17.14 -5.14 -13.62
C GLU A 339 -18.18 -4.87 -12.52
N SER A 340 -18.58 -5.85 -11.70
CA SER A 340 -19.92 -5.82 -11.08
C SER A 340 -19.98 -6.06 -9.57
N ILE A 341 -18.92 -5.76 -8.82
CA ILE A 341 -18.86 -6.12 -7.37
C ILE A 341 -18.99 -4.90 -6.45
N ALA A 342 -18.94 -3.67 -6.98
CA ALA A 342 -19.21 -2.48 -6.19
C ALA A 342 -20.64 -2.51 -5.68
N GLN A 343 -20.81 -2.35 -4.36
CA GLN A 343 -22.12 -2.46 -3.71
C GLN A 343 -22.48 -1.17 -2.97
N ASN A 344 -21.49 -0.38 -2.55
CA ASN A 344 -21.69 0.68 -1.59
C ASN A 344 -21.38 2.07 -2.17
N GLN A 345 -21.96 3.08 -1.52
CA GLN A 345 -21.67 4.48 -1.80
C GLN A 345 -20.15 4.76 -1.70
N PHE A 346 -19.64 5.52 -2.66
CA PHE A 346 -18.23 5.91 -2.82
C PHE A 346 -17.28 4.83 -3.34
N ASP A 347 -17.74 3.59 -3.57
CA ASP A 347 -16.90 2.56 -4.20
C ASP A 347 -16.30 3.09 -5.52
N LEU A 348 -15.09 2.65 -5.85
CA LEU A 348 -14.34 3.15 -7.01
C LEU A 348 -14.28 2.07 -8.10
N ILE A 349 -14.74 2.41 -9.30
CA ILE A 349 -14.65 1.58 -10.50
C ILE A 349 -13.76 2.29 -11.52
N GLU A 350 -12.63 1.69 -11.83
CA GLU A 350 -11.70 2.13 -12.88
C GLU A 350 -11.93 1.30 -14.14
N LYS A 351 -12.40 1.94 -15.21
CA LYS A 351 -12.58 1.32 -16.53
C LYS A 351 -11.43 1.70 -17.45
N PHE A 352 -10.77 0.70 -18.04
CA PHE A 352 -9.65 0.94 -18.96
C PHE A 352 -10.18 1.10 -20.39
N VAL A 353 -9.74 2.14 -21.09
CA VAL A 353 -10.07 2.33 -22.51
C VAL A 353 -9.29 1.32 -23.35
N GLY A 354 -9.98 0.42 -24.07
CA GLY A 354 -9.38 -0.51 -25.04
C GLY A 354 -9.18 -1.95 -24.54
N SER A 355 -9.14 -2.17 -23.23
CA SER A 355 -9.21 -3.51 -22.65
C SER A 355 -10.57 -3.69 -21.97
N LYS A 356 -11.16 -4.89 -22.04
CA LYS A 356 -12.37 -5.23 -21.26
C LYS A 356 -12.09 -5.37 -19.75
N LYS A 357 -10.98 -4.77 -19.27
CA LYS A 357 -10.57 -4.84 -17.87
C LYS A 357 -11.26 -3.71 -17.11
N VAL A 358 -11.84 -4.06 -15.98
CA VAL A 358 -12.42 -3.12 -15.04
C VAL A 358 -11.90 -3.46 -13.67
N ASN A 359 -11.31 -2.49 -12.97
CA ASN A 359 -10.84 -2.65 -11.61
C ASN A 359 -11.83 -2.00 -10.66
N THR A 360 -12.37 -2.78 -9.73
CA THR A 360 -13.32 -2.31 -8.72
C THR A 360 -12.68 -2.38 -7.35
N THR A 361 -12.51 -1.25 -6.67
CA THR A 361 -12.01 -1.19 -5.29
C THR A 361 -13.17 -1.04 -4.32
N VAL A 362 -13.36 -2.04 -3.46
CA VAL A 362 -14.40 -2.07 -2.43
C VAL A 362 -13.74 -2.00 -1.05
N PRO A 363 -14.05 -0.99 -0.22
CA PRO A 363 -13.60 -0.94 1.17
C PRO A 363 -14.31 -2.03 1.98
N ILE A 364 -13.52 -2.77 2.76
CA ILE A 364 -14.05 -3.82 3.65
C ILE A 364 -14.12 -3.28 5.07
N LYS A 365 -15.36 -3.13 5.55
CA LYS A 365 -15.65 -3.00 6.97
C LYS A 365 -15.46 -4.37 7.61
N PHE A 366 -14.30 -4.58 8.22
CA PHE A 366 -14.00 -5.74 9.05
C PHE A 366 -13.68 -5.21 10.43
N GLU A 367 -14.31 -5.75 11.47
CA GLU A 367 -14.13 -5.24 12.84
C GLU A 367 -12.74 -5.62 13.38
N THR A 368 -12.23 -6.78 12.97
CA THR A 368 -10.93 -7.26 13.38
C THR A 368 -9.81 -6.78 12.46
N ASN A 369 -8.83 -6.11 13.07
CA ASN A 369 -7.62 -5.66 12.40
C ASN A 369 -6.42 -6.60 12.62
N SER A 370 -6.59 -7.56 13.53
CA SER A 370 -5.61 -8.58 13.88
C SER A 370 -6.34 -9.91 14.02
N PHE A 371 -5.82 -10.93 13.36
CA PHE A 371 -6.28 -12.30 13.43
C PHE A 371 -5.35 -13.12 14.32
N LYS A 372 -5.86 -14.29 14.73
CA LYS A 372 -5.02 -15.36 15.27
C LYS A 372 -4.02 -15.84 14.22
N GLN A 373 -3.00 -16.58 14.67
CA GLN A 373 -2.05 -17.25 13.78
C GLN A 373 -2.80 -18.11 12.74
N PRO A 374 -2.26 -18.19 11.50
CA PRO A 374 -2.89 -18.97 10.46
C PRO A 374 -2.89 -20.46 10.83
N SER A 375 -4.03 -21.12 10.66
CA SER A 375 -4.13 -22.57 10.88
C SER A 375 -3.38 -23.35 9.82
N SER A 376 -3.34 -22.82 8.59
CA SER A 376 -2.68 -23.42 7.45
C SER A 376 -2.28 -22.38 6.41
N VAL A 377 -1.29 -22.72 5.59
CA VAL A 377 -0.90 -22.01 4.36
C VAL A 377 -1.29 -22.88 3.16
N VAL A 378 -1.93 -22.30 2.17
CA VAL A 378 -2.37 -23.00 0.95
C VAL A 378 -1.80 -22.30 -0.28
N PHE A 379 -1.09 -23.04 -1.12
CA PHE A 379 -0.73 -22.60 -2.46
C PHE A 379 -1.77 -23.10 -3.46
N ILE A 380 -2.44 -22.18 -4.16
CA ILE A 380 -3.32 -22.50 -5.27
C ILE A 380 -2.50 -22.39 -6.55
N ILE A 381 -2.21 -23.53 -7.17
CA ILE A 381 -1.33 -23.62 -8.33
C ILE A 381 -2.11 -24.25 -9.48
N LYS A 382 -2.31 -23.52 -10.58
CA LYS A 382 -3.10 -24.00 -11.73
C LYS A 382 -2.20 -24.69 -12.72
N ASP A 383 -1.97 -25.98 -12.51
CA ASP A 383 -1.10 -26.78 -13.35
C ASP A 383 -1.92 -27.74 -14.22
N ASN A 384 -1.92 -27.50 -15.53
CA ASN A 384 -2.60 -28.34 -16.50
C ASN A 384 -1.71 -29.51 -16.96
N SER A 385 -0.40 -29.48 -16.67
CA SER A 385 0.54 -30.54 -17.05
C SER A 385 0.36 -31.83 -16.23
N GLY A 386 -0.29 -31.75 -15.07
CA GLY A 386 -0.47 -32.87 -14.15
C GLY A 386 0.78 -33.22 -13.34
N VAL A 387 1.79 -32.35 -13.34
CA VAL A 387 3.01 -32.49 -12.53
C VAL A 387 2.73 -32.24 -11.05
N ILE A 388 1.73 -31.41 -10.76
CA ILE A 388 1.26 -31.17 -9.39
C ILE A 388 -0.02 -31.98 -9.13
N PRO A 389 -0.05 -32.83 -8.08
CA PRO A 389 -1.25 -33.55 -7.68
C PRO A 389 -2.39 -32.58 -7.30
N ALA A 390 -3.62 -33.05 -7.42
CA ALA A 390 -4.82 -32.29 -7.06
C ALA A 390 -4.77 -31.66 -5.66
N PHE A 391 -4.25 -32.42 -4.67
CA PHE A 391 -4.09 -31.96 -3.30
C PHE A 391 -2.88 -32.64 -2.65
N SER A 392 -1.98 -31.87 -2.03
CA SER A 392 -0.76 -32.38 -1.39
C SER A 392 -0.41 -31.61 -0.12
N GLN A 393 0.19 -32.29 0.85
CA GLN A 393 0.79 -31.67 2.02
C GLN A 393 2.30 -31.47 1.81
N LEU A 394 2.82 -30.32 2.23
CA LEU A 394 4.23 -29.99 2.17
C LEU A 394 4.86 -29.99 3.56
N ASN A 395 6.13 -30.39 3.64
CA ASN A 395 6.95 -30.10 4.81
C ASN A 395 7.50 -28.65 4.74
N SER A 396 8.10 -28.16 5.83
CA SER A 396 8.61 -26.78 5.92
C SER A 396 9.66 -26.43 4.85
N GLU A 397 10.48 -27.38 4.41
CA GLU A 397 11.52 -27.14 3.40
C GLU A 397 10.92 -27.06 1.99
N GLN A 398 9.98 -27.93 1.69
CA GLN A 398 9.21 -27.90 0.45
C GLN A 398 8.38 -26.61 0.37
N ALA A 399 7.70 -26.23 1.45
CA ALA A 399 6.97 -24.99 1.54
C ALA A 399 7.85 -23.77 1.21
N GLN A 400 9.07 -23.73 1.76
CA GLN A 400 10.05 -22.69 1.43
C GLN A 400 10.41 -22.71 -0.06
N LYS A 401 10.66 -23.87 -0.66
CA LYS A 401 10.97 -23.97 -2.11
C LYS A 401 9.84 -23.46 -2.99
N TYR A 402 8.59 -23.85 -2.71
CA TYR A 402 7.42 -23.37 -3.45
C TYR A 402 7.18 -21.87 -3.25
N PHE A 403 7.40 -21.37 -2.03
CA PHE A 403 7.34 -19.94 -1.74
C PHE A 403 8.40 -19.15 -2.52
N VAL A 404 9.68 -19.53 -2.42
CA VAL A 404 10.79 -18.82 -3.08
C VAL A 404 10.65 -18.86 -4.59
N SER A 405 10.43 -20.04 -5.18
CA SER A 405 10.24 -20.17 -6.63
C SER A 405 8.99 -19.45 -7.12
N GLY A 406 7.94 -19.45 -6.29
CA GLY A 406 6.64 -18.88 -6.61
C GLY A 406 6.02 -19.51 -7.86
N PHE A 407 6.08 -20.84 -7.94
CA PHE A 407 5.51 -21.57 -9.06
C PHE A 407 3.98 -21.44 -9.07
N VAL A 408 3.42 -20.92 -10.17
CA VAL A 408 1.97 -20.65 -10.32
C VAL A 408 1.26 -21.65 -11.24
N GLY A 409 2.02 -22.52 -11.92
CA GLY A 409 1.51 -23.55 -12.84
C GLY A 409 2.08 -23.40 -14.25
N ASP A 410 2.00 -24.46 -15.07
CA ASP A 410 2.35 -24.45 -16.51
C ASP A 410 3.72 -23.81 -16.83
N ASP A 411 4.78 -24.18 -16.09
CA ASP A 411 6.15 -23.63 -16.21
C ASP A 411 6.29 -22.12 -15.93
N VAL A 412 5.28 -21.49 -15.33
CA VAL A 412 5.32 -20.06 -14.93
C VAL A 412 5.77 -19.91 -13.47
N TYR A 413 6.74 -19.00 -13.26
CA TYR A 413 7.31 -18.68 -11.96
C TYR A 413 7.14 -17.20 -11.64
N GLN A 414 6.73 -16.91 -10.41
CA GLN A 414 6.57 -15.58 -9.86
C GLN A 414 7.15 -15.56 -8.45
N PRO A 415 8.47 -15.34 -8.32
CA PRO A 415 9.19 -15.49 -7.05
C PRO A 415 8.47 -14.87 -5.85
N PHE A 416 8.33 -15.63 -4.76
CA PHE A 416 7.63 -15.19 -3.54
C PHE A 416 6.14 -14.83 -3.72
N PHE A 417 5.55 -15.18 -4.85
CA PHE A 417 4.19 -14.80 -5.27
C PHE A 417 3.96 -13.28 -5.30
N ILE A 418 5.03 -12.49 -5.44
CA ILE A 418 4.98 -11.02 -5.44
C ILE A 418 4.39 -10.54 -6.76
N LYS A 419 3.30 -9.76 -6.71
CA LYS A 419 2.66 -9.13 -7.89
C LYS A 419 3.28 -7.77 -8.22
N GLU A 420 3.92 -7.18 -7.22
CA GLU A 420 4.60 -5.89 -7.23
C GLU A 420 6.13 -6.04 -7.45
N GLN A 421 6.93 -5.05 -7.00
CA GLN A 421 8.39 -5.12 -7.10
C GLN A 421 8.98 -5.77 -5.85
N ASN A 422 9.89 -6.73 -6.03
CA ASN A 422 10.62 -7.34 -4.93
C ASN A 422 11.74 -6.40 -4.46
N THR A 423 11.56 -5.80 -3.29
CA THR A 423 12.48 -4.83 -2.69
C THR A 423 13.24 -5.37 -1.49
N THR A 424 12.96 -6.62 -1.10
CA THR A 424 13.53 -7.27 0.09
C THR A 424 14.76 -8.12 -0.23
N GLN A 425 15.48 -8.56 0.80
CA GLN A 425 16.51 -9.59 0.66
C GLN A 425 15.84 -10.97 0.59
N ASN A 426 16.08 -11.70 -0.50
CA ASN A 426 15.43 -12.98 -0.79
C ASN A 426 15.72 -14.04 0.28
N ILE A 427 16.98 -14.12 0.74
CA ILE A 427 17.42 -15.06 1.78
C ILE A 427 16.66 -14.80 3.08
N GLN A 428 16.69 -13.56 3.57
CA GLN A 428 15.98 -13.17 4.80
C GLN A 428 14.48 -13.47 4.70
N LYS A 429 13.85 -13.12 3.57
CA LYS A 429 12.43 -13.40 3.31
C LYS A 429 12.12 -14.91 3.32
N ALA A 430 12.99 -15.72 2.73
CA ALA A 430 12.82 -17.17 2.68
C ALA A 430 13.01 -17.83 4.05
N GLU A 431 14.00 -17.41 4.82
CA GLU A 431 14.30 -17.92 6.16
C GLU A 431 13.18 -17.56 7.14
N LEU A 432 12.75 -16.29 7.12
CA LEU A 432 11.69 -15.81 7.99
C LEU A 432 10.37 -16.54 7.72
N PHE A 433 10.00 -16.77 6.45
CA PHE A 433 8.83 -17.59 6.11
C PHE A 433 8.93 -19.03 6.65
N LYS A 434 10.11 -19.67 6.50
CA LYS A 434 10.35 -21.01 7.04
C LYS A 434 10.23 -21.05 8.56
N ASN A 435 10.75 -20.03 9.24
CA ASN A 435 10.70 -19.92 10.71
C ASN A 435 9.27 -19.72 11.20
N LEU A 436 8.47 -18.86 10.54
CA LEU A 436 7.06 -18.66 10.89
C LEU A 436 6.24 -19.95 10.77
N ILE A 437 6.49 -20.77 9.75
CA ILE A 437 5.84 -22.08 9.60
C ILE A 437 6.23 -23.02 10.75
N LYS A 438 7.53 -23.13 11.04
CA LYS A 438 8.06 -24.05 12.07
C LYS A 438 7.61 -23.65 13.47
N ASP A 439 7.77 -22.38 13.83
CA ASP A 439 7.44 -21.85 15.15
C ASP A 439 5.93 -21.90 15.42
N GLY A 440 5.11 -21.63 14.39
CA GLY A 440 3.65 -21.67 14.50
C GLY A 440 3.03 -23.07 14.38
N GLY A 441 3.81 -24.09 14.01
CA GLY A 441 3.28 -25.42 13.72
C GLY A 441 2.26 -25.43 12.56
N VAL A 442 2.44 -24.54 11.58
CA VAL A 442 1.45 -24.29 10.53
C VAL A 442 1.53 -25.36 9.45
N ASN A 443 0.40 -25.99 9.13
CA ASN A 443 0.34 -26.96 8.04
C ASN A 443 0.36 -26.25 6.68
N VAL A 444 1.07 -26.82 5.72
CA VAL A 444 1.19 -26.25 4.38
C VAL A 444 0.65 -27.22 3.34
N TYR A 445 -0.22 -26.73 2.45
CA TYR A 445 -0.86 -27.52 1.41
C TYR A 445 -0.71 -26.88 0.03
N ILE A 446 -0.78 -27.71 -1.00
CA ILE A 446 -0.96 -27.29 -2.39
C ILE A 446 -2.31 -27.82 -2.88
N ILE A 447 -3.11 -26.97 -3.52
CA ILE A 447 -4.31 -27.34 -4.26
C ILE A 447 -4.08 -27.01 -5.73
N ASN A 448 -4.34 -27.98 -6.61
CA ASN A 448 -4.38 -27.77 -8.05
C ASN A 448 -5.83 -27.72 -8.55
N PRO A 449 -6.40 -26.52 -8.80
CA PRO A 449 -7.78 -26.38 -9.26
C PRO A 449 -8.05 -27.08 -10.59
N SER A 450 -7.05 -27.15 -11.47
CA SER A 450 -7.19 -27.77 -12.81
C SER A 450 -7.48 -29.27 -12.75
N SER A 451 -7.27 -29.91 -11.60
CA SER A 451 -7.59 -31.33 -11.40
C SER A 451 -9.08 -31.58 -11.13
N PHE A 452 -9.88 -30.54 -10.85
CA PHE A 452 -11.28 -30.63 -10.47
C PHE A 452 -12.19 -30.08 -11.58
N GLN A 453 -13.37 -30.69 -11.76
CA GLN A 453 -14.35 -30.22 -12.74
C GLN A 453 -15.17 -29.02 -12.24
N LYS A 454 -15.32 -28.88 -10.92
CA LYS A 454 -16.16 -27.86 -10.27
C LYS A 454 -15.40 -27.15 -9.16
N ASP A 455 -15.48 -25.83 -9.13
CA ASP A 455 -14.88 -24.99 -8.08
C ASP A 455 -15.38 -25.35 -6.66
N ALA A 456 -16.61 -25.87 -6.54
CA ALA A 456 -17.18 -26.31 -5.27
C ALA A 456 -16.37 -27.44 -4.58
N GLU A 457 -15.54 -28.17 -5.33
CA GLU A 457 -14.66 -29.18 -4.75
C GLU A 457 -13.46 -28.54 -4.05
N VAL A 458 -12.93 -27.44 -4.61
CA VAL A 458 -11.91 -26.62 -3.97
C VAL A 458 -12.46 -26.00 -2.67
N ASP A 459 -13.71 -25.54 -2.68
CA ASP A 459 -14.40 -25.03 -1.49
C ASP A 459 -14.46 -26.09 -0.37
N LYS A 460 -14.84 -27.32 -0.70
CA LYS A 460 -14.85 -28.45 0.26
C LYS A 460 -13.47 -28.75 0.84
N LEU A 461 -12.42 -28.66 0.01
CA LEU A 461 -11.03 -28.84 0.48
C LEU A 461 -10.63 -27.71 1.44
N LEU A 462 -10.93 -26.46 1.10
CA LEU A 462 -10.68 -25.31 1.98
C LEU A 462 -11.43 -25.45 3.31
N GLY A 463 -12.70 -25.87 3.30
CA GLY A 463 -13.46 -26.17 4.51
C GLY A 463 -12.86 -27.31 5.34
N SER A 464 -12.30 -28.33 4.68
CA SER A 464 -11.61 -29.44 5.36
C SER A 464 -10.30 -28.99 6.01
N ILE A 465 -9.54 -28.12 5.34
CA ILE A 465 -8.30 -27.51 5.87
C ILE A 465 -8.63 -26.63 7.08
N MET A 466 -9.64 -25.76 6.95
CA MET A 466 -10.06 -24.85 8.03
C MET A 466 -10.59 -25.59 9.27
N SER A 467 -11.27 -26.71 9.08
CA SER A 467 -11.75 -27.56 10.18
C SER A 467 -10.67 -28.49 10.75
N GLY A 468 -9.48 -28.55 10.14
CA GLY A 468 -8.39 -29.46 10.50
C GLY A 468 -8.67 -30.94 10.16
N LYS A 469 -9.79 -31.25 9.50
CA LYS A 469 -10.19 -32.62 9.12
C LYS A 469 -9.58 -33.04 7.78
N VAL A 470 -8.27 -32.87 7.66
CA VAL A 470 -7.52 -33.23 6.44
C VAL A 470 -7.15 -34.71 6.46
N GLY A 471 -7.35 -35.41 5.35
CA GLY A 471 -6.97 -36.82 5.20
C GLY A 471 -5.47 -37.05 5.39
N LYS A 472 -5.08 -38.29 5.71
CA LYS A 472 -3.66 -38.64 5.84
C LYS A 472 -2.97 -38.55 4.48
N SER A 473 -1.78 -37.96 4.47
CA SER A 473 -0.93 -37.93 3.29
C SER A 473 -0.39 -39.33 2.98
N THR A 474 -0.25 -39.63 1.69
CA THR A 474 0.23 -40.92 1.19
C THR A 474 1.55 -40.74 0.47
N THR A 475 2.46 -41.70 0.62
CA THR A 475 3.68 -41.77 -0.20
C THR A 475 3.29 -42.22 -1.61
N SER A 476 3.74 -41.50 -2.63
CA SER A 476 3.47 -41.82 -4.03
C SER A 476 4.74 -42.24 -4.76
N ASP A 477 4.65 -43.29 -5.58
CA ASP A 477 5.74 -43.69 -6.48
C ASP A 477 5.94 -42.72 -7.64
N VAL A 478 4.92 -41.89 -7.93
CA VAL A 478 4.93 -40.90 -9.02
C VAL A 478 5.50 -39.58 -8.53
N TYR A 479 5.08 -39.13 -7.35
CA TYR A 479 5.50 -37.87 -6.74
C TYR A 479 6.44 -38.14 -5.57
N THR A 480 7.75 -38.07 -5.82
CA THR A 480 8.78 -38.39 -4.82
C THR A 480 8.91 -37.33 -3.75
N THR A 481 8.63 -36.07 -4.06
CA THR A 481 8.71 -34.97 -3.07
C THR A 481 7.36 -34.61 -2.49
N LEU A 482 6.31 -34.55 -3.31
CA LEU A 482 4.97 -34.18 -2.83
C LEU A 482 4.30 -35.36 -2.14
N SER A 483 3.64 -35.09 -1.02
CA SER A 483 2.87 -36.08 -0.28
C SER A 483 1.38 -35.94 -0.63
N PRO A 484 0.89 -36.57 -1.71
CA PRO A 484 -0.49 -36.41 -2.14
C PRO A 484 -1.48 -36.94 -1.10
N ILE A 485 -2.60 -36.25 -0.99
CA ILE A 485 -3.75 -36.67 -0.20
C ILE A 485 -4.83 -37.11 -1.18
N GLN A 486 -5.35 -38.32 -1.00
CA GLN A 486 -6.36 -38.85 -1.91
C GLN A 486 -7.65 -38.03 -1.82
N VAL A 487 -8.13 -37.57 -2.97
CA VAL A 487 -9.40 -36.87 -3.13
C VAL A 487 -10.22 -37.63 -4.17
N SER A 488 -11.41 -38.10 -3.81
CA SER A 488 -12.23 -38.98 -4.67
C SER A 488 -12.70 -38.32 -5.97
N SER A 489 -12.79 -36.98 -5.99
CA SER A 489 -13.27 -36.23 -7.15
C SER A 489 -12.15 -35.77 -8.10
N ALA A 490 -10.89 -35.96 -7.73
CA ALA A 490 -9.77 -35.51 -8.56
C ALA A 490 -9.62 -36.37 -9.81
N THR A 491 -9.42 -35.72 -10.95
CA THR A 491 -9.11 -36.41 -12.20
C THR A 491 -7.75 -37.10 -12.08
N GLN A 492 -7.73 -38.44 -12.16
CA GLN A 492 -6.45 -39.16 -12.13
C GLN A 492 -5.71 -39.00 -13.46
N PRO A 493 -4.38 -38.87 -13.40
CA PRO A 493 -3.58 -38.79 -14.62
C PRO A 493 -3.65 -40.08 -15.44
N LYS A 494 -3.74 -39.95 -16.76
CA LYS A 494 -3.90 -41.09 -17.68
C LYS A 494 -2.64 -41.95 -17.83
N ASN A 495 -1.44 -41.42 -17.57
CA ASN A 495 -0.17 -42.13 -17.77
C ASN A 495 0.85 -41.86 -16.63
N ALA A 496 0.96 -42.79 -15.69
CA ALA A 496 1.76 -42.61 -14.47
C ALA A 496 3.28 -42.51 -14.73
N GLU A 497 3.82 -43.26 -15.70
CA GLU A 497 5.26 -43.26 -15.99
C GLU A 497 5.73 -41.95 -16.63
N GLU A 498 4.91 -41.40 -17.52
CA GLU A 498 5.17 -40.14 -18.18
C GLU A 498 5.19 -38.98 -17.18
N ILE A 499 4.21 -38.95 -16.27
CA ILE A 499 4.18 -37.94 -15.21
C ILE A 499 5.34 -38.09 -14.24
N LYS A 500 5.75 -39.31 -13.92
CA LYS A 500 6.94 -39.54 -13.09
C LYS A 500 8.21 -38.92 -13.72
N LYS A 501 8.35 -39.00 -15.04
CA LYS A 501 9.47 -38.34 -15.76
C LYS A 501 9.33 -36.82 -15.74
N LEU A 502 8.13 -36.30 -15.99
CA LEU A 502 7.85 -34.85 -15.96
C LEU A 502 8.06 -34.26 -14.55
N ALA A 503 7.60 -34.94 -13.51
CA ALA A 503 7.76 -34.54 -12.11
C ALA A 503 9.24 -34.45 -11.71
N LYS A 504 10.06 -35.43 -12.08
CA LYS A 504 11.53 -35.37 -11.84
C LYS A 504 12.19 -34.20 -12.58
N SER A 505 11.81 -33.97 -13.83
CA SER A 505 12.32 -32.83 -14.61
C SER A 505 11.92 -31.50 -13.97
N PHE A 506 10.67 -31.40 -13.51
CA PHE A 506 10.14 -30.22 -12.82
C PHE A 506 10.85 -29.97 -11.49
N GLU A 507 11.06 -30.99 -10.66
CA GLU A 507 11.79 -30.85 -9.39
C GLU A 507 13.21 -30.29 -9.60
N SER A 508 13.90 -30.73 -10.66
CA SER A 508 15.22 -30.18 -11.03
C SER A 508 15.14 -28.71 -11.45
N LYS A 509 14.16 -28.33 -12.28
CA LYS A 509 13.93 -26.93 -12.68
C LYS A 509 13.60 -26.05 -11.46
N LEU A 510 12.72 -26.53 -10.59
CA LEU A 510 12.30 -25.84 -9.37
C LEU A 510 13.49 -25.61 -8.44
N GLN A 511 14.35 -26.61 -8.25
CA GLN A 511 15.56 -26.46 -7.43
C GLN A 511 16.51 -25.41 -8.03
N LYS A 512 16.79 -25.48 -9.33
CA LYS A 512 17.65 -24.48 -10.01
C LYS A 512 17.11 -23.06 -9.86
N GLN A 513 15.78 -22.90 -9.96
CA GLN A 513 15.13 -21.61 -9.79
C GLN A 513 15.30 -21.09 -8.36
N VAL A 514 15.10 -21.94 -7.35
CA VAL A 514 15.31 -21.57 -5.94
C VAL A 514 16.76 -21.17 -5.68
N ASP A 515 17.72 -21.98 -6.14
CA ASP A 515 19.14 -21.71 -5.96
C ASP A 515 19.52 -20.36 -6.58
N SER A 516 19.02 -20.04 -7.78
CA SER A 516 19.27 -18.76 -8.45
C SER A 516 18.74 -17.53 -7.71
N LEU A 517 17.69 -17.71 -6.89
CA LEU A 517 17.04 -16.62 -6.16
C LEU A 517 17.63 -16.41 -4.77
N LEU A 518 18.33 -17.40 -4.22
CA LEU A 518 18.93 -17.37 -2.89
C LEU A 518 20.44 -17.09 -2.90
N VAL A 519 21.03 -16.81 -4.07
CA VAL A 519 22.36 -16.16 -4.19
C VAL A 519 22.22 -14.67 -3.95
#